data_AF-A0A8C2ADF4-F1
#
_entry.id   AF-A0A8C2ADF4-F1
#
_cell.length_a   1.000
_cell.length_b   1.000
_cell.length_c   1.000
_cell.angle_alpha   90.00
_cell.angle_beta   90.00
_cell.angle_gamma   90.00
#
_symmetry.space_group_name_H-M   'P 1'
#
loop_
_entity.id
_entity.type
_entity.pdbx_description
1 polymer ?
#
loop_
_entity_poly.entity_id
_entity_poly.type
_entity_poly.pdbx_seq_one_letter_code
_entity_poly.pdbx_strand_id
1 'polypeptide(L)' 'FVKEQTTAEEGEGKDGADEEEEEIVDPLETIRQKSCETRVGARSHTEEDCTEELFDFLHARDHCVAQKLFSSVK' A
#
# COMPACT_ATOMS: atom_id res chain seq x y z
N PHE A 1 -5.56 -26.77 -42.57
CA PHE A 1 -6.14 -25.59 -41.90
C PHE A 1 -6.42 -26.01 -40.47
N VAL A 2 -5.79 -25.35 -39.51
CA VAL A 2 -5.66 -25.80 -38.10
C VAL A 2 -7.04 -26.00 -37.46
N LYS A 3 -7.14 -27.05 -36.66
CA LYS A 3 -8.27 -27.42 -35.80
C LYS A 3 -7.96 -26.87 -34.40
N GLU A 4 -8.83 -26.06 -33.80
CA GLU A 4 -9.10 -26.10 -32.35
C GLU A 4 -10.29 -25.22 -31.95
N GLN A 5 -11.16 -25.83 -31.12
CA GLN A 5 -12.36 -25.28 -30.49
C GLN A 5 -12.00 -24.77 -29.09
N THR A 6 -12.59 -23.67 -28.65
CA THR A 6 -12.87 -23.36 -27.22
C THR A 6 -13.96 -22.26 -27.23
N THR A 7 -15.24 -22.60 -27.03
CA THR A 7 -16.04 -22.75 -25.79
C THR A 7 -16.11 -21.48 -24.92
N ALA A 8 -17.32 -20.92 -24.90
CA ALA A 8 -17.79 -19.85 -24.01
C ALA A 8 -18.30 -20.41 -22.66
N GLU A 9 -18.68 -19.48 -21.78
CA GLU A 9 -19.01 -19.58 -20.34
C GLU A 9 -17.75 -19.55 -19.45
N GLU A 10 -17.71 -18.80 -18.35
CA GLU A 10 -18.74 -18.62 -17.34
C GLU A 10 -18.50 -17.27 -16.61
N GLY A 11 -19.58 -16.59 -16.23
CA GLY A 11 -19.48 -15.48 -15.29
C GLY A 11 -19.29 -16.03 -13.89
N GLU A 12 -18.23 -15.61 -13.21
CA GLU A 12 -18.09 -15.80 -11.77
C GLU A 12 -18.31 -14.46 -11.07
N GLY A 13 -19.45 -14.37 -10.38
CA GLY A 13 -19.60 -13.45 -9.27
C GLY A 13 -18.72 -13.93 -8.11
N LYS A 14 -17.94 -13.01 -7.55
CA LYS A 14 -17.42 -13.10 -6.20
C LYS A 14 -17.83 -11.84 -5.45
N ASP A 15 -19.00 -11.93 -4.81
CA ASP A 15 -19.32 -11.13 -3.64
C ASP A 15 -18.39 -11.59 -2.51
N GLY A 16 -17.20 -11.01 -2.48
CA GLY A 16 -16.38 -10.97 -1.28
C GLY A 16 -16.66 -9.63 -0.61
N ALA A 17 -17.48 -9.62 0.44
CA ALA A 17 -17.39 -8.57 1.44
C ALA A 17 -16.05 -8.77 2.15
N ASP A 18 -14.98 -8.30 1.51
CA ASP A 18 -13.78 -7.92 2.21
C ASP A 18 -14.23 -6.78 3.11
N GLU A 19 -14.29 -7.01 4.42
CA GLU A 19 -14.29 -5.88 5.35
C GLU A 19 -12.96 -5.19 5.08
N GLU A 20 -13.02 -4.16 4.25
CA GLU A 20 -11.88 -3.32 3.92
C GLU A 20 -11.40 -2.81 5.27
N GLU A 21 -10.37 -3.45 5.83
CA GLU A 21 -9.63 -2.94 6.97
C GLU A 21 -8.99 -1.67 6.43
N GLU A 22 -9.73 -0.57 6.49
CA GLU A 22 -9.33 0.71 5.97
C GLU A 22 -8.07 1.08 6.75
N GLU A 23 -6.91 0.86 6.13
CA GLU A 23 -5.62 1.17 6.73
C GLU A 23 -5.68 2.65 7.08
N ILE A 24 -5.66 2.97 8.38
CA ILE A 24 -5.68 4.36 8.85
C ILE A 24 -4.31 4.96 8.55
N VAL A 25 -4.08 5.28 7.28
CA VAL A 25 -2.89 5.97 6.80
C VAL A 25 -3.20 7.45 6.72
N ASP A 26 -2.34 8.29 7.29
CA ASP A 26 -2.45 9.73 7.09
C ASP A 26 -2.42 10.02 5.57
N PRO A 27 -3.50 10.60 4.99
CA PRO A 27 -3.55 10.87 3.56
C PRO A 27 -2.39 11.74 3.07
N LEU A 28 -1.86 12.65 3.90
CA LEU A 28 -0.79 13.55 3.51
C LEU A 28 0.56 12.83 3.39
N GLU A 29 0.89 11.98 4.36
CA GLU A 29 2.13 11.20 4.34
C GLU A 29 2.09 10.11 3.25
N THR A 30 0.90 9.55 2.99
CA THR A 30 0.67 8.60 1.88
C THR A 30 1.03 9.20 0.53
N ILE A 31 0.67 10.47 0.30
CA ILE A 31 0.96 11.16 -0.97
C ILE A 31 2.46 11.37 -1.14
N ARG A 32 3.17 11.75 -0.08
CA ARG A 32 4.63 11.97 -0.11
C ARG A 32 5.37 10.66 -0.37
N GLN A 33 5.03 9.60 0.36
CA GLN A 33 5.63 8.28 0.21
C GLN A 33 5.44 7.72 -1.23
N LYS A 34 4.21 7.73 -1.74
CA LYS A 34 3.90 7.22 -3.09
C LYS A 34 4.57 8.03 -4.21
N SER A 35 4.74 9.33 -4.01
CA SER A 35 5.46 10.20 -4.94
C SER A 35 6.93 9.78 -5.05
N CYS A 36 7.60 9.54 -3.93
CA CYS A 36 8.98 9.05 -3.94
C CYS A 36 9.09 7.67 -4.59
N GLU A 37 8.20 6.72 -4.24
CA GLU A 37 8.18 5.38 -4.84
C GLU A 37 8.02 5.42 -6.36
N THR A 38 7.18 6.33 -6.85
CA THR A 38 7.01 6.54 -8.30
C THR A 38 8.30 7.06 -8.94
N ARG A 39 9.02 7.99 -8.30
CA ARG A 39 10.30 8.52 -8.82
C ARG A 39 11.39 7.45 -8.85
N VAL A 40 11.54 6.70 -7.75
CA VAL A 40 12.55 5.65 -7.61
C VAL A 40 12.25 4.49 -8.56
N GLY A 41 10.99 4.04 -8.62
CA GLY A 41 10.55 2.96 -9.51
C GLY A 41 10.61 3.31 -11.00
N ALA A 42 10.52 4.59 -11.36
CA ALA A 42 10.66 5.05 -12.74
C ALA A 42 12.11 5.03 -13.26
N ARG A 43 13.11 4.88 -12.37
CA ARG A 43 14.53 4.90 -12.75
C ARG A 43 15.11 3.50 -12.73
N SER A 44 15.80 3.13 -13.81
CA SER A 44 16.52 1.84 -13.89
C SER A 44 17.79 1.80 -13.04
N HIS A 45 18.37 2.96 -12.74
CA HIS A 45 19.52 3.11 -11.85
C HIS A 45 19.43 4.46 -11.14
N THR A 46 19.32 4.45 -9.83
CA THR A 46 19.22 5.65 -8.99
C THR A 46 19.84 5.35 -7.62
N GLU A 47 20.52 6.34 -7.04
CA GLU A 47 21.01 6.28 -5.64
C GLU A 47 19.98 6.85 -4.66
N GLU A 48 18.89 7.42 -5.18
CA GLU A 48 17.73 7.88 -4.41
C GLU A 48 16.99 6.69 -3.78
N ASP A 49 16.69 6.80 -2.50
CA ASP A 49 15.76 5.94 -1.77
C ASP A 49 14.69 6.79 -1.07
N CYS A 50 13.63 6.14 -0.57
CA CYS A 50 12.51 6.79 0.10
C CYS A 50 12.58 6.63 1.64
N THR A 51 13.79 6.53 2.20
CA THR A 51 13.96 6.34 3.65
C THR A 51 13.60 7.58 4.46
N GLU A 52 13.81 8.77 3.90
CA GLU A 52 13.41 10.04 4.52
C GLU A 52 11.89 10.11 4.68
N GLU A 53 11.12 9.89 3.61
CA GLU A 53 9.65 9.85 3.65
C GLU A 53 9.11 8.76 4.58
N LEU A 54 9.77 7.60 4.62
CA LEU A 54 9.43 6.54 5.55
C LEU A 54 9.64 6.98 7.02
N PHE A 55 10.75 7.65 7.34
CA PHE A 55 11.01 8.10 8.70
C PHE A 55 10.10 9.26 9.12
N ASP A 56 9.73 10.16 8.21
CA ASP A 56 8.72 11.20 8.45
C ASP A 56 7.38 10.57 8.85
N PHE A 57 6.90 9.60 8.06
CA PHE A 57 5.67 8.86 8.33
C PHE A 57 5.72 8.13 9.69
N LEU A 58 6.81 7.39 9.95
CA LEU A 58 6.99 6.66 11.20
C LEU A 58 7.04 7.62 12.39
N HIS A 59 7.70 8.77 12.27
CA HIS A 59 7.79 9.75 13.34
C HIS A 59 6.41 10.33 13.70
N ALA A 60 5.62 10.71 12.69
CA ALA A 60 4.26 11.21 12.89
C ALA A 60 3.35 10.14 13.51
N ARG A 61 3.43 8.89 13.03
CA ARG A 61 2.70 7.75 13.57
C ARG A 61 3.09 7.49 15.02
N ASP A 62 4.38 7.41 15.31
CA ASP A 62 4.90 7.10 16.64
C ASP A 62 4.53 8.19 17.64
N HIS A 63 4.50 9.47 17.23
CA HIS A 63 4.00 10.56 18.06
C HIS A 63 2.56 10.34 18.54
N CYS A 64 1.69 9.85 17.64
CA CYS A 64 0.29 9.57 17.94
C CYS A 64 0.08 8.28 18.74
N VAL A 65 0.83 7.23 18.38
CA VAL A 65 0.58 5.86 18.84
C VAL A 65 1.32 5.56 20.15
N ALA A 66 2.51 6.13 20.38
CA ALA A 66 3.28 5.91 21.62
C ALA A 66 2.51 6.31 22.89
N GLN A 67 1.64 7.32 22.80
CA GLN A 67 0.82 7.78 23.93
C GLN A 67 -0.25 6.78 24.36
N LYS A 68 -0.64 5.84 23.47
CA LYS A 68 -1.73 4.86 23.68
C LYS A 68 -1.24 3.42 23.74
N LEU A 69 -0.05 3.13 23.22
CA LEU A 69 0.51 1.78 23.22
C LEU A 69 0.78 1.28 24.65
N PHE A 70 1.42 2.09 25.48
CA PHE A 70 1.82 1.67 26.83
C PHE A 70 0.66 1.51 27.82
N SER A 71 -0.55 1.98 27.48
CA SER A 71 -1.75 1.69 28.27
C SER A 71 -2.39 0.33 27.93
N SER A 72 -1.95 -0.30 26.84
CA SER A 72 -2.59 -1.49 26.25
C SER A 72 -1.69 -2.73 26.27
N VAL A 73 -0.42 -2.57 26.65
CA VAL A 73 0.57 -3.64 26.76
C VAL A 73 0.88 -3.88 28.24
N LYS A 74 0.69 -5.12 28.71
CA LYS A 74 0.88 -5.55 30.11
C LYS A 74 2.28 -6.10 30.36
#